data_AF-A0A838JX21-F1
#
_entry.id   AF-A0A838JX21-F1
#
_cell.length_a   1.000
_cell.length_b   1.000
_cell.length_c   1.000
_cell.angle_alpha   90.00
_cell.angle_beta   90.00
_cell.angle_gamma   90.00
#
_symmetry.space_group_name_H-M   'P 1'
#
loop_
_entity.id
_entity.type
_entity.pdbx_description
1 polymer ?
#
loop_
_entity_poly.entity_id
_entity_poly.type
_entity_poly.pdbx_seq_one_letter_code
_entity_poly.pdbx_strand_id
1 'polypeptide(L)'
;MEGTRKQGRGIAWRRTLASARLAFILGSLILLLWIAGVLWLIHQVAAGTTPDPYWRETVPDALVFLATGVVVATRRPAHPIGWLFIAGGLISAVQLLCGEYAATTLVLGPERLPYGPTVEWFSYLLQAAFTFTLFFVILLFPTGQLVSPRWRIVAWAWACIAPVGIVSDLLRTGSFEPSSPFENPFGVDAAILGQIDAVAGWLLIAAVFGALLSLMVRLY
;
A
#
# COMPACT_ATOMS: atom_id res chain seq x y z
N MET A 1 -30.31 -2.37 37.28
CA MET A 1 -29.48 -1.66 36.27
C MET A 1 -27.98 -2.03 36.34
N GLU A 2 -27.50 -2.72 37.38
CA GLU A 2 -26.09 -3.13 37.53
C GLU A 2 -25.67 -4.30 36.60
N GLY A 3 -26.60 -5.20 36.27
CA GLY A 3 -26.35 -6.39 35.42
C GLY A 3 -26.03 -6.08 33.95
N THR A 4 -26.70 -5.08 33.37
CA THR A 4 -26.49 -4.67 31.96
C THR A 4 -25.12 -4.01 31.76
N ARG A 5 -24.59 -3.33 32.78
CA ARG A 5 -23.26 -2.67 32.74
C ARG A 5 -22.10 -3.68 32.81
N LYS A 6 -22.23 -4.77 33.57
CA LYS A 6 -21.24 -5.85 33.63
C LYS A 6 -21.21 -6.69 32.34
N GLN A 7 -22.37 -6.94 31.76
CA GLN A 7 -22.49 -7.70 30.51
C GLN A 7 -21.88 -6.92 29.32
N GLY A 8 -22.08 -5.60 29.26
CA GLY A 8 -21.46 -4.73 28.25
C GLY A 8 -19.93 -4.67 28.32
N ARG A 9 -19.34 -4.69 29.53
CA ARG A 9 -17.87 -4.70 29.71
C ARG A 9 -17.23 -6.01 29.23
N GLY A 10 -17.88 -7.16 29.46
CA GLY A 10 -17.37 -8.46 29.00
C GLY A 10 -17.35 -8.61 27.48
N ILE A 11 -18.38 -8.08 26.79
CA ILE A 11 -18.46 -8.08 25.32
C ILE A 11 -17.40 -7.15 24.72
N ALA A 12 -17.23 -5.95 25.27
CA ALA A 12 -16.20 -5.01 24.82
C ALA A 12 -14.78 -5.59 24.97
N TRP A 13 -14.48 -6.21 26.11
CA TRP A 13 -13.18 -6.83 26.38
C TRP A 13 -12.86 -8.00 25.43
N ARG A 14 -13.84 -8.88 25.16
CA ARG A 14 -13.68 -9.99 24.20
C ARG A 14 -13.41 -9.49 22.78
N ARG A 15 -14.07 -8.42 22.35
CA ARG A 15 -13.85 -7.80 21.03
C ARG A 15 -12.44 -7.22 20.89
N THR A 16 -11.96 -6.50 21.91
CA THR A 16 -10.59 -5.96 21.95
C THR A 16 -9.54 -7.06 21.83
N LEU A 17 -9.71 -8.17 22.56
CA LEU A 17 -8.80 -9.31 22.48
C LEU A 17 -8.84 -10.02 21.12
N ALA A 18 -10.02 -10.16 20.51
CA ALA A 18 -10.16 -10.75 19.18
C ALA A 18 -9.45 -9.90 18.11
N SER A 19 -9.61 -8.56 18.17
CA SER A 19 -8.92 -7.63 17.28
C SER A 19 -7.40 -7.65 17.45
N ALA A 20 -6.91 -7.72 18.69
CA ALA A 20 -5.47 -7.82 18.94
C ALA A 20 -4.89 -9.14 18.41
N ARG A 21 -5.58 -10.27 18.60
CA ARG A 21 -5.18 -11.55 18.02
C ARG A 21 -5.17 -11.52 16.50
N LEU A 22 -6.19 -10.92 15.89
CA LEU A 22 -6.24 -10.75 14.44
C LEU A 22 -5.05 -9.93 13.92
N ALA A 23 -4.73 -8.82 14.58
CA ALA A 23 -3.57 -7.99 14.23
C ALA A 23 -2.24 -8.78 14.32
N PHE A 24 -2.07 -9.63 15.35
CA PHE A 24 -0.90 -10.50 15.44
C PHE A 24 -0.87 -11.58 14.36
N ILE A 25 -2.00 -12.24 14.07
CA ILE A 25 -2.05 -13.29 13.04
C ILE A 25 -1.73 -12.69 11.67
N LEU A 26 -2.38 -11.58 11.30
CA LEU A 26 -2.09 -10.86 10.07
C LEU A 26 -0.63 -10.38 10.06
N GLY A 27 -0.18 -9.81 11.18
CA GLY A 27 1.20 -9.38 11.38
C GLY A 27 2.21 -10.47 11.06
N SER A 28 2.04 -11.65 11.65
CA SER A 28 2.91 -12.80 11.43
C SER A 28 2.86 -13.32 9.99
N LEU A 29 1.66 -13.38 9.38
CA LEU A 29 1.52 -13.83 7.99
C LEU A 29 2.21 -12.88 7.02
N ILE A 30 2.02 -11.56 7.20
CA ILE A 30 2.68 -10.55 6.37
C ILE A 30 4.20 -10.58 6.59
N LEU A 31 4.65 -10.78 7.83
CA LEU A 31 6.08 -10.92 8.12
C LEU A 31 6.68 -12.15 7.42
N LEU A 32 5.96 -13.27 7.37
CA LEU A 32 6.42 -14.45 6.62
C LEU A 32 6.50 -14.17 5.11
N LEU A 33 5.52 -13.47 4.54
CA LEU A 33 5.55 -13.04 3.13
C LEU A 33 6.75 -12.12 2.86
N TRP A 34 6.98 -11.15 3.74
CA TRP A 34 8.10 -10.24 3.64
C TRP A 34 9.44 -10.97 3.75
N ILE A 35 9.59 -11.90 4.71
CA ILE A 35 10.81 -12.72 4.84
C ILE A 35 11.02 -13.54 3.55
N ALA A 36 9.97 -14.14 2.99
CA ALA A 36 10.09 -14.88 1.74
C ALA A 36 10.58 -13.99 0.59
N GLY A 37 10.03 -12.78 0.45
CA GLY A 37 10.47 -11.80 -0.56
C GLY A 37 11.91 -11.35 -0.36
N VAL A 38 12.32 -11.06 0.88
CA VAL A 38 13.71 -10.69 1.19
C VAL A 38 14.68 -11.83 0.94
N LEU A 39 14.33 -13.07 1.29
CA LEU A 39 15.16 -14.23 0.99
C LEU A 39 15.29 -14.47 -0.53
N TRP A 40 14.23 -14.25 -1.29
CA TRP A 40 14.27 -14.30 -2.75
C TRP A 40 15.19 -13.22 -3.32
N LEU A 41 15.03 -11.97 -2.88
CA LEU A 41 15.93 -10.85 -3.23
C LEU A 41 17.40 -11.19 -2.93
N ILE A 42 17.69 -11.71 -1.73
CA ILE A 42 19.05 -12.11 -1.35
C ILE A 42 19.58 -13.22 -2.28
N HIS A 43 18.75 -14.20 -2.62
CA HIS A 43 19.11 -15.25 -3.56
C HIS A 43 19.42 -14.69 -4.95
N GLN A 44 18.64 -13.74 -5.46
CA GLN A 44 18.89 -13.07 -6.74
C GLN A 44 20.25 -12.35 -6.73
N VAL A 45 20.48 -11.52 -5.72
CA VAL A 45 21.75 -10.79 -5.55
C VAL A 45 22.94 -11.76 -5.44
N ALA A 46 22.80 -12.84 -4.66
CA ALA A 46 23.84 -13.85 -4.51
C ALA A 46 24.11 -14.64 -5.82
N ALA A 47 23.07 -14.83 -6.65
CA ALA A 47 23.18 -15.46 -7.96
C ALA A 47 23.73 -14.52 -9.05
N GLY A 48 23.95 -13.24 -8.73
CA GLY A 48 24.42 -12.22 -9.68
C GLY A 48 23.34 -11.78 -10.67
N THR A 49 22.06 -12.03 -10.38
CA THR A 49 20.93 -11.53 -11.19
C THR A 49 20.54 -10.12 -10.74
N THR A 50 19.91 -9.37 -11.63
CA THR A 50 19.38 -8.03 -11.33
C THR A 50 18.05 -8.15 -10.60
N PRO A 51 17.95 -7.71 -9.32
CA PRO A 51 16.69 -7.72 -8.58
C PRO A 51 15.74 -6.61 -9.05
N ASP A 52 14.53 -6.60 -8.51
CA ASP A 52 13.52 -5.59 -8.81
C ASP A 52 14.00 -4.16 -8.43
N PRO A 53 13.90 -3.15 -9.31
CA PRO A 53 14.40 -1.80 -9.02
C PRO A 53 13.83 -1.16 -7.73
N TYR A 54 12.62 -1.54 -7.31
CA TYR A 54 11.92 -0.96 -6.18
C TYR A 54 12.19 -1.65 -4.84
N TRP A 55 13.04 -2.70 -4.78
CA TRP A 55 13.34 -3.41 -3.53
C TRP A 55 13.86 -2.48 -2.42
N ARG A 56 14.57 -1.40 -2.78
CA ARG A 56 15.12 -0.42 -1.83
C ARG A 56 14.05 0.37 -1.09
N GLU A 57 12.87 0.49 -1.67
CA GLU A 57 11.71 1.19 -1.11
C GLU A 57 10.78 0.19 -0.44
N THR A 58 10.42 -0.89 -1.16
CA THR A 58 9.42 -1.86 -0.70
C THR A 58 9.86 -2.64 0.54
N VAL A 59 11.15 -2.96 0.67
CA VAL A 59 11.69 -3.67 1.84
C VAL A 59 11.52 -2.86 3.14
N PRO A 60 12.02 -1.61 3.25
CA PRO A 60 11.82 -0.82 4.45
C PRO A 60 10.36 -0.43 4.66
N ASP A 61 9.63 -0.08 3.60
CA ASP A 61 8.22 0.31 3.69
C ASP A 61 7.38 -0.80 4.33
N ALA A 62 7.50 -2.03 3.81
CA ALA A 62 6.79 -3.17 4.34
C ALA A 62 7.08 -3.39 5.84
N LEU A 63 8.35 -3.35 6.23
CA LEU A 63 8.77 -3.61 7.61
C LEU A 63 8.31 -2.51 8.57
N VAL A 64 8.55 -1.25 8.22
CA VAL A 64 8.18 -0.09 9.05
C VAL A 64 6.67 -0.03 9.21
N PHE A 65 5.93 -0.22 8.11
CA PHE A 65 4.49 -0.16 8.16
C PHE A 65 3.89 -1.31 8.96
N LEU A 66 4.36 -2.53 8.71
CA LEU A 66 3.90 -3.71 9.43
C LEU A 66 4.17 -3.63 10.94
N ALA A 67 5.40 -3.28 11.33
CA ALA A 67 5.77 -3.20 12.74
C ALA A 67 4.94 -2.14 13.47
N THR A 68 4.80 -0.95 12.86
CA THR A 68 3.98 0.14 13.41
C THR A 68 2.52 -0.27 13.51
N GLY A 69 1.98 -0.88 12.46
CA GLY A 69 0.58 -1.30 12.38
C GLY A 69 0.21 -2.34 13.43
N VAL A 70 1.04 -3.38 13.58
CA VAL A 70 0.83 -4.44 14.59
C VAL A 70 0.87 -3.85 15.99
N VAL A 71 1.85 -2.99 16.30
CA VAL A 71 1.95 -2.34 17.63
C VAL A 71 0.73 -1.46 17.91
N VAL A 72 0.31 -0.64 16.94
CA VAL A 72 -0.84 0.25 17.12
C VAL A 72 -2.15 -0.52 17.20
N ALA A 73 -2.40 -1.51 16.33
CA ALA A 73 -3.63 -2.28 16.30
C ALA A 73 -3.79 -3.21 17.53
N THR A 74 -2.68 -3.67 18.13
CA THR A 74 -2.72 -4.48 19.36
C THR A 74 -2.96 -3.62 20.60
N ARG A 75 -2.36 -2.43 20.67
CA ARG A 75 -2.55 -1.50 21.81
C ARG A 75 -3.85 -0.69 21.72
N ARG A 76 -4.30 -0.36 20.50
CA ARG A 76 -5.50 0.46 20.22
C ARG A 76 -6.29 -0.15 19.05
N PRO A 77 -6.95 -1.30 19.23
CA PRO A 77 -7.63 -2.02 18.14
C PRO A 77 -8.78 -1.25 17.47
N ALA A 78 -9.38 -0.28 18.16
CA ALA A 78 -10.40 0.61 17.60
C ALA A 78 -9.81 1.76 16.74
N HIS A 79 -8.49 1.91 16.71
CA HIS A 79 -7.83 3.02 16.04
C HIS A 79 -7.51 2.66 14.57
N PRO A 80 -8.07 3.38 13.58
CA PRO A 80 -8.00 2.99 12.17
C PRO A 80 -6.57 3.01 11.61
N ILE A 81 -5.71 3.87 12.15
CA ILE A 81 -4.32 4.00 11.68
C ILE A 81 -3.56 2.68 11.84
N GLY A 82 -3.77 1.92 12.92
CA GLY A 82 -3.08 0.63 13.09
C GLY A 82 -3.39 -0.34 11.95
N TRP A 83 -4.64 -0.35 11.49
CA TRP A 83 -5.09 -1.19 10.38
C TRP A 83 -4.62 -0.68 9.02
N LEU A 84 -4.58 0.64 8.80
CA LEU A 84 -4.00 1.23 7.59
C LEU A 84 -2.51 0.92 7.46
N PHE A 85 -1.77 0.95 8.58
CA PHE A 85 -0.37 0.56 8.60
C PHE A 85 -0.18 -0.95 8.31
N ILE A 86 -1.03 -1.83 8.85
CA ILE A 86 -1.03 -3.26 8.49
C ILE A 86 -1.32 -3.44 6.99
N ALA A 87 -2.28 -2.71 6.43
CA ALA A 87 -2.61 -2.76 5.02
C ALA A 87 -1.44 -2.28 4.14
N GLY A 88 -0.81 -1.16 4.48
CA GLY A 88 0.39 -0.68 3.78
C GLY A 88 1.54 -1.70 3.82
N GLY A 89 1.79 -2.29 4.99
CA GLY A 89 2.81 -3.33 5.15
C GLY A 89 2.52 -4.58 4.29
N LEU A 90 1.25 -5.00 4.21
CA LEU A 90 0.83 -6.09 3.33
C LEU A 90 1.03 -5.73 1.86
N ILE A 91 0.60 -4.54 1.43
CA ILE A 91 0.73 -4.08 0.04
C ILE A 91 2.20 -4.11 -0.38
N SER A 92 3.09 -3.51 0.41
CA SER A 92 4.54 -3.48 0.11
C SER A 92 5.18 -4.87 0.16
N ALA A 93 4.76 -5.75 1.08
CA ALA A 93 5.29 -7.12 1.14
C ALA A 93 4.89 -7.95 -0.09
N VAL A 94 3.66 -7.79 -0.57
CA VAL A 94 3.19 -8.46 -1.81
C VAL A 94 3.86 -7.83 -3.02
N GLN A 95 4.03 -6.51 -3.05
CA GLN A 95 4.73 -5.79 -4.12
C GLN A 95 6.16 -6.31 -4.27
N LEU A 96 6.89 -6.46 -3.15
CA LEU A 96 8.24 -7.04 -3.14
C LEU A 96 8.28 -8.41 -3.82
N LEU A 97 7.33 -9.30 -3.49
CA LEU A 97 7.24 -10.62 -4.13
C LEU A 97 6.92 -10.54 -5.62
N CYS A 98 6.00 -9.65 -6.03
CA CYS A 98 5.65 -9.47 -7.43
C CYS A 98 6.80 -8.88 -8.26
N GLY A 99 7.52 -7.89 -7.71
CA GLY A 99 8.72 -7.32 -8.33
C GLY A 99 9.79 -8.39 -8.54
N GLU A 100 10.14 -9.14 -7.48
CA GLU A 100 11.16 -10.20 -7.59
C GLU A 100 10.73 -11.32 -8.54
N TYR A 101 9.43 -11.65 -8.59
CA TYR A 101 8.88 -12.59 -9.56
C TYR A 101 9.11 -12.08 -10.99
N ALA A 102 8.70 -10.84 -11.29
CA ALA A 102 8.86 -10.23 -12.60
C ALA A 102 10.34 -10.17 -13.01
N ALA A 103 11.22 -9.72 -12.10
CA ALA A 103 12.66 -9.71 -12.33
C ALA A 103 13.22 -11.13 -12.63
N THR A 104 12.75 -12.15 -11.91
CA THR A 104 13.18 -13.53 -12.15
C THR A 104 12.71 -14.05 -13.52
N THR A 105 11.51 -13.64 -13.98
CA THR A 105 10.99 -14.06 -15.30
C THR A 105 11.85 -13.55 -16.46
N LEU A 106 12.54 -12.41 -16.29
CA LEU A 106 13.49 -11.88 -17.27
C LEU A 106 14.71 -12.78 -17.44
N VAL A 107 15.12 -13.48 -16.38
CA VAL A 107 16.28 -14.37 -16.38
C VAL A 107 15.92 -15.78 -16.85
N LEU A 108 14.81 -16.32 -16.34
CA LEU A 108 14.41 -17.72 -16.60
C LEU A 108 13.53 -17.88 -17.85
N GLY A 109 12.99 -16.78 -18.37
CA GLY A 109 12.09 -16.77 -19.51
C GLY A 109 10.66 -17.23 -19.19
N PRO A 110 9.71 -16.96 -20.10
CA PRO A 110 8.29 -17.21 -19.90
C PRO A 110 7.92 -18.70 -19.82
N GLU A 111 8.76 -19.60 -20.35
CA GLU A 111 8.53 -21.05 -20.30
C GLU A 111 8.61 -21.63 -18.88
N ARG A 112 9.45 -21.02 -18.03
CA ARG A 112 9.66 -21.47 -16.64
C ARG A 112 8.83 -20.67 -15.64
N LEU A 113 8.65 -19.39 -15.90
CA LEU A 113 7.86 -18.49 -15.08
C LEU A 113 6.90 -17.69 -15.99
N PRO A 114 5.65 -18.16 -16.15
CA PRO A 114 4.68 -17.47 -17.00
C PRO A 114 4.22 -16.16 -16.36
N TYR A 115 3.55 -15.30 -17.14
CA TYR A 115 2.89 -14.07 -16.66
C TYR A 115 3.81 -12.95 -16.14
N GLY A 116 5.11 -12.95 -16.46
CA GLY A 116 6.04 -11.86 -16.10
C GLY A 116 5.47 -10.44 -16.29
N PRO A 117 4.97 -10.08 -17.49
CA PRO A 117 4.38 -8.75 -17.75
C PRO A 117 3.14 -8.45 -16.89
N THR A 118 2.28 -9.44 -16.65
CA THR A 118 1.07 -9.27 -15.84
C THR A 118 1.40 -9.11 -14.36
N VAL A 119 2.42 -9.81 -13.87
CA VAL A 119 2.88 -9.68 -12.48
C VAL A 119 3.63 -8.36 -12.27
N GLU A 120 4.40 -7.87 -13.24
CA GLU A 120 4.98 -6.51 -13.19
C GLU A 120 3.87 -5.45 -13.14
N TRP A 121 2.86 -5.56 -14.02
CA TRP A 121 1.69 -4.68 -13.98
C TRP A 121 1.01 -4.68 -12.60
N PHE A 122 0.89 -5.85 -11.98
CA PHE A 122 0.30 -5.97 -10.64
C PHE A 122 1.21 -5.38 -9.55
N SER A 123 2.54 -5.52 -9.68
CA SER A 123 3.51 -4.84 -8.81
C SER A 123 3.33 -3.31 -8.87
N TYR A 124 3.15 -2.76 -10.07
CA TYR A 124 2.91 -1.34 -10.28
C TYR A 124 1.59 -0.86 -9.64
N LEU A 125 0.52 -1.65 -9.78
CA LEU A 125 -0.76 -1.38 -9.09
C LEU A 125 -0.57 -1.36 -7.56
N LEU A 126 0.22 -2.28 -6.99
CA LEU A 126 0.49 -2.31 -5.56
C LEU A 126 1.28 -1.10 -5.10
N GLN A 127 2.24 -0.62 -5.89
CA GLN A 127 2.94 0.64 -5.62
C GLN A 127 1.94 1.81 -5.49
N ALA A 128 1.06 1.94 -6.48
CA ALA A 128 0.04 2.98 -6.48
C ALA A 128 -0.94 2.85 -5.29
N ALA A 129 -1.32 1.62 -4.93
CA ALA A 129 -2.15 1.35 -3.76
C ALA A 129 -1.44 1.68 -2.44
N PHE A 130 -0.12 1.52 -2.37
CA PHE A 130 0.68 1.94 -1.21
C PHE A 130 0.66 3.46 -1.06
N THR A 131 0.94 4.22 -2.12
CA THR A 131 0.86 5.69 -2.12
C THR A 131 -0.54 6.18 -1.73
N PHE A 132 -1.58 5.52 -2.26
CA PHE A 132 -2.97 5.80 -1.90
C PHE A 132 -3.21 5.60 -0.39
N THR A 133 -2.69 4.52 0.19
CA THR A 133 -2.80 4.21 1.63
C THR A 133 -2.03 5.23 2.48
N LEU A 134 -0.81 5.60 2.06
CA LEU A 134 0.04 6.58 2.73
C LEU A 134 -0.66 7.93 2.88
N PHE A 135 -1.40 8.37 1.86
CA PHE A 135 -2.19 9.59 1.93
C PHE A 135 -3.20 9.57 3.09
N PHE A 136 -3.96 8.48 3.25
CA PHE A 136 -4.92 8.36 4.35
C PHE A 136 -4.24 8.28 5.71
N VAL A 137 -3.06 7.66 5.78
CA VAL A 137 -2.24 7.68 6.99
C VAL A 137 -1.91 9.12 7.37
N ILE A 138 -1.38 9.93 6.46
CA ILE A 138 -1.03 11.34 6.73
C ILE A 138 -2.27 12.16 7.11
N LEU A 139 -3.38 11.99 6.39
CA LEU A 139 -4.60 12.77 6.59
C LEU A 139 -5.27 12.51 7.95
N LEU A 140 -5.24 11.25 8.40
CA LEU A 140 -5.88 10.83 9.66
C LEU A 140 -4.93 10.93 10.86
N PHE A 141 -3.62 11.01 10.64
CA PHE A 141 -2.64 11.10 11.71
C PHE A 141 -2.79 12.40 12.54
N PRO A 142 -2.58 12.36 13.87
CA PRO A 142 -2.35 11.20 14.74
C PRO A 142 -3.62 10.59 15.34
N THR A 143 -4.77 11.26 15.27
CA THR A 143 -5.97 10.94 16.07
C THR A 143 -6.88 9.88 15.44
N GLY A 144 -6.63 9.50 14.19
CA GLY A 144 -7.48 8.58 13.43
C GLY A 144 -8.80 9.21 12.96
N GLN A 145 -8.95 10.52 13.13
CA GLN A 145 -10.12 11.30 12.73
C GLN A 145 -9.67 12.53 11.94
N LEU A 146 -10.52 13.03 11.05
CA LEU A 146 -10.28 14.27 10.29
C LEU A 146 -10.35 15.49 11.23
N VAL A 147 -9.53 16.53 10.97
CA VAL A 147 -9.44 17.76 11.82
C VAL A 147 -10.81 18.42 11.99
N SER A 148 -11.58 18.50 10.90
CA SER A 148 -12.92 19.10 10.87
C SER A 148 -13.70 18.58 9.65
N PRO A 149 -15.04 18.74 9.61
CA PRO A 149 -15.87 18.21 8.53
C PRO A 149 -15.44 18.63 7.11
N ARG A 150 -14.85 19.83 6.95
CA ARG A 150 -14.31 20.34 5.67
C ARG A 150 -13.19 19.47 5.08
N TRP A 151 -12.41 18.78 5.92
CA TRP A 151 -11.37 17.86 5.45
C TRP A 151 -11.92 16.57 4.83
N ARG A 152 -13.23 16.29 4.99
CA ARG A 152 -13.89 15.22 4.24
C ARG A 152 -13.84 15.48 2.75
N ILE A 153 -13.86 16.76 2.32
CA ILE A 153 -13.75 17.12 0.90
C ILE A 153 -12.41 16.64 0.35
N VAL A 154 -11.31 16.87 1.08
CA VAL A 154 -9.96 16.41 0.70
C VAL A 154 -9.89 14.89 0.67
N ALA A 155 -10.46 14.22 1.68
CA ALA A 155 -10.53 12.76 1.74
C ALA A 155 -11.30 12.17 0.55
N TRP A 156 -12.47 12.74 0.22
CA TRP A 156 -13.31 12.31 -0.89
C TRP A 156 -12.69 12.62 -2.25
N ALA A 157 -12.09 13.80 -2.41
CA ALA A 157 -11.37 14.16 -3.61
C ALA A 157 -10.28 13.13 -3.91
N TRP A 158 -9.45 12.80 -2.91
CA TRP A 158 -8.44 11.74 -3.07
C TRP A 158 -9.06 10.37 -3.34
N ALA A 159 -10.07 9.97 -2.56
CA ALA A 159 -10.74 8.67 -2.71
C ALA A 159 -11.36 8.46 -4.09
N CYS A 160 -11.79 9.53 -4.78
CA CYS A 160 -12.43 9.45 -6.08
C CYS A 160 -11.47 9.72 -7.25
N ILE A 161 -10.57 10.70 -7.12
CA ILE A 161 -9.69 11.12 -8.21
C ILE A 161 -8.48 10.19 -8.34
N ALA A 162 -7.88 9.78 -7.22
CA ALA A 162 -6.67 8.96 -7.26
C ALA A 162 -6.91 7.63 -7.98
N PRO A 163 -8.01 6.87 -7.75
CA PRO A 163 -8.26 5.65 -8.51
C PRO A 163 -8.40 5.88 -10.02
N VAL A 164 -8.96 7.01 -10.45
CA VAL A 164 -9.08 7.34 -11.88
C VAL A 164 -7.70 7.56 -12.50
N GLY A 165 -6.82 8.30 -11.82
CA GLY A 165 -5.43 8.48 -12.25
C GLY A 165 -4.65 7.16 -12.25
N ILE A 166 -4.79 6.35 -11.20
CA ILE A 166 -4.13 5.04 -11.10
C ILE A 166 -4.56 4.10 -12.24
N VAL A 167 -5.86 4.04 -12.53
CA VAL A 167 -6.37 3.21 -13.64
C VAL A 167 -5.88 3.74 -14.98
N SER A 168 -5.85 5.06 -15.15
CA SER A 168 -5.35 5.69 -16.38
C SER A 168 -3.87 5.34 -16.62
N ASP A 169 -3.04 5.50 -15.60
CA ASP A 169 -1.61 5.18 -15.64
C ASP A 169 -1.37 3.66 -15.83
N LEU A 170 -2.17 2.80 -15.21
CA LEU A 170 -2.11 1.35 -15.43
C LEU A 170 -2.51 0.91 -16.85
N LEU A 171 -3.22 1.75 -17.59
CA LEU A 171 -3.63 1.49 -18.98
C LEU A 171 -2.71 2.17 -19.99
N ARG A 172 -1.67 2.88 -19.57
CA ARG A 172 -0.74 3.54 -20.52
C ARG A 172 0.02 2.51 -21.34
N THR A 173 0.29 2.83 -22.60
CA THR A 173 1.16 2.03 -23.46
C THR A 173 2.63 2.17 -23.05
N GLY A 174 3.45 1.16 -23.32
CA GLY A 174 4.88 1.15 -23.00
C GLY A 174 5.21 0.36 -21.73
N SER A 175 6.50 0.31 -21.41
CA SER A 175 6.98 -0.30 -20.17
C SER A 175 6.72 0.59 -18.95
N PHE A 176 6.50 -0.02 -17.79
CA PHE A 176 6.35 0.73 -16.54
C PHE A 176 7.67 1.31 -16.08
N GLU A 177 8.73 0.54 -16.26
CA GLU A 177 10.10 0.85 -15.90
C GLU A 177 10.98 0.92 -17.17
N PRO A 178 11.83 1.97 -17.33
CA PRO A 178 12.72 2.07 -18.50
C PRO A 178 13.69 0.90 -18.67
N SER A 179 14.02 0.21 -17.57
CA SER A 179 14.90 -0.96 -17.58
C SER A 179 14.18 -2.28 -17.82
N SER A 180 12.83 -2.31 -17.75
CA SER A 180 12.04 -3.50 -18.03
C SER A 180 11.78 -3.61 -19.54
N PRO A 181 12.03 -4.79 -20.15
CA PRO A 181 11.66 -5.04 -21.54
C PRO A 181 10.19 -5.43 -21.70
N PHE A 182 9.42 -5.55 -20.61
CA PHE A 182 8.01 -5.91 -20.69
C PHE A 182 7.17 -4.71 -21.09
N GLU A 183 6.39 -4.90 -22.14
CA GLU A 183 5.32 -3.99 -22.53
C GLU A 183 4.11 -4.19 -21.62
N ASN A 184 3.39 -3.10 -21.32
CA ASN A 184 2.15 -3.19 -20.56
C ASN A 184 1.14 -4.09 -21.30
N PRO A 185 0.77 -5.26 -20.72
CA PRO A 185 -0.15 -6.19 -21.37
C PRO A 185 -1.58 -5.64 -21.50
N PHE A 186 -1.93 -4.59 -20.75
CA PHE A 186 -3.23 -3.94 -20.76
C PHE A 186 -3.17 -2.51 -21.30
N GLY A 187 -2.09 -2.17 -22.03
CA GLY A 187 -1.91 -0.85 -22.62
C GLY A 187 -2.99 -0.53 -23.66
N VAL A 188 -3.57 0.67 -23.57
CA VAL A 188 -4.56 1.19 -24.50
C VAL A 188 -4.04 2.50 -25.10
N ASP A 189 -3.94 2.56 -26.42
CA ASP A 189 -3.58 3.78 -27.13
C ASP A 189 -4.79 4.74 -27.16
N ALA A 190 -4.86 5.62 -26.16
CA ALA A 190 -5.93 6.59 -26.02
C ALA A 190 -5.38 7.92 -25.49
N ALA A 191 -5.42 8.96 -26.34
CA ALA A 191 -4.92 10.30 -26.01
C ALA A 191 -5.57 10.93 -24.75
N ILE A 192 -6.77 10.47 -24.39
CA ILE A 192 -7.47 10.92 -23.17
C ILE A 192 -6.74 10.50 -21.89
N LEU A 193 -5.98 9.38 -21.89
CA LEU A 193 -5.26 8.90 -20.71
C LEU A 193 -4.22 9.94 -20.25
N GLY A 194 -3.42 10.47 -21.16
CA GLY A 194 -2.44 11.51 -20.80
C GLY A 194 -3.07 12.80 -20.25
N GLN A 195 -4.30 13.14 -20.69
CA GLN A 195 -5.04 14.27 -20.11
C GLN A 195 -5.55 13.95 -18.71
N ILE A 196 -6.06 12.74 -18.49
CA ILE A 196 -6.48 12.26 -17.18
C ILE A 196 -5.30 12.25 -16.21
N ASP A 197 -4.14 11.73 -16.63
CA ASP A 197 -2.93 11.66 -15.80
C ASP A 197 -2.44 13.05 -15.40
N ALA A 198 -2.42 14.00 -16.34
CA ALA A 198 -2.05 15.38 -16.06
C ALA A 198 -2.98 16.02 -15.03
N VAL A 199 -4.30 15.88 -15.20
CA VAL A 199 -5.29 16.43 -14.28
C VAL A 199 -5.21 15.76 -12.90
N ALA A 200 -5.12 14.42 -12.88
CA ALA A 200 -4.94 13.65 -11.66
C ALA A 200 -3.67 14.10 -10.94
N GLY A 201 -2.53 14.22 -11.63
CA GLY A 201 -1.26 14.66 -11.05
C GLY A 201 -1.37 16.00 -10.32
N TRP A 202 -1.98 17.02 -10.94
CA TRP A 202 -2.21 18.31 -10.28
C TRP A 202 -3.11 18.22 -9.04
N LEU A 203 -4.18 17.43 -9.14
CA LEU A 203 -5.12 17.21 -8.04
C LEU A 203 -4.49 16.42 -6.89
N LEU A 204 -3.62 15.44 -7.20
CA LEU A 204 -2.85 14.69 -6.21
C LEU A 204 -1.88 15.61 -5.47
N ILE A 205 -1.14 16.46 -6.20
CA ILE A 205 -0.25 17.46 -5.59
C ILE A 205 -1.05 18.37 -4.64
N ALA A 206 -2.17 18.93 -5.10
CA ALA A 206 -3.02 19.79 -4.28
C ALA A 206 -3.56 19.06 -3.03
N ALA A 207 -3.96 17.79 -3.17
CA ALA A 207 -4.43 16.98 -2.07
C ALA A 207 -3.32 16.70 -1.05
N VAL A 208 -2.09 16.39 -1.50
CA VAL A 208 -0.93 16.19 -0.62
C VAL A 208 -0.60 17.47 0.15
N PHE A 209 -0.60 18.63 -0.52
CA PHE A 209 -0.48 19.92 0.18
C PHE A 209 -1.57 20.11 1.22
N GLY A 210 -2.81 19.76 0.89
CA GLY A 210 -3.91 19.71 1.86
C GLY A 210 -3.58 18.81 3.05
N ALA A 211 -3.17 17.56 2.82
CA ALA A 211 -2.85 16.61 3.88
C ALA A 211 -1.72 17.13 4.80
N LEU A 212 -0.68 17.73 4.23
CA LEU A 212 0.41 18.36 4.98
C LEU A 212 -0.05 19.58 5.77
N LEU A 213 -0.89 20.45 5.20
CA LEU A 213 -1.50 21.58 5.91
C LEU A 213 -2.38 21.10 7.07
N SER A 214 -3.14 20.02 6.88
CA SER A 214 -3.89 19.38 7.97
C SER A 214 -2.96 18.94 9.09
N LEU A 215 -1.83 18.32 8.75
CA LEU A 215 -0.83 17.90 9.73
C LEU A 215 -0.24 19.10 10.49
N MET A 216 0.11 20.18 9.79
CA MET A 216 0.63 21.41 10.40
C MET A 216 -0.39 22.06 11.35
N VAL A 217 -1.63 22.24 10.90
CA VAL A 217 -2.72 22.81 11.73
C VAL A 217 -3.02 21.98 12.98
N ARG A 218 -2.66 20.68 12.98
CA ARG A 218 -2.81 19.82 14.17
C ARG A 218 -1.64 19.91 15.15
N LEU A 219 -0.46 20.35 14.70
CA LEU A 219 0.77 20.38 15.49
C LEU A 219 1.03 21.75 16.14
N TYR A 220 0.35 22.80 15.68
CA TYR A 220 0.32 24.14 16.25
C TYR A 220 -0.98 24.39 17.02
#